data_AF-A0A256ZQE4-F1
#
_entry.id   AF-A0A256ZQE4-F1
#
_cell.length_a   1.000
_cell.length_b   1.000
_cell.length_c   1.000
_cell.angle_alpha   90.00
_cell.angle_beta   90.00
_cell.angle_gamma   90.00
#
_symmetry.space_group_name_H-M   'P 1'
#
loop_
_entity.id
_entity.type
_entity.pdbx_description
1 polymer ?
#
loop_
_entity_poly.entity_id
_entity_poly.type
_entity_poly.pdbx_seq_one_letter_code
_entity_poly.pdbx_strand_id
1 'polypeptide(L)' 'MRKTIDVKCNGCGKKIFRYLKIGRGELRHCWNKRILRDYSIRDGKKVYCVCGNLIGVEERNQVILK' A
#
# COMPACT_ATOMS: atom_id res chain seq x y z
N MET A 1 7.01 -19.79 2.09
CA MET A 1 7.36 -18.75 3.08
C MET A 1 6.46 -17.54 2.89
N ARG A 2 5.66 -17.16 3.89
CA ARG A 2 4.85 -15.93 3.88
C ARG A 2 5.75 -14.79 4.36
N LYS A 3 6.06 -13.81 3.51
CA LYS A 3 6.93 -12.67 3.89
C LYS A 3 6.08 -11.42 3.95
N THR A 4 6.04 -10.77 5.10
CA THR A 4 5.46 -9.42 5.19
C THR A 4 6.46 -8.40 4.69
N ILE A 5 6.00 -7.47 3.86
CA ILE A 5 6.77 -6.34 3.38
C ILE A 5 6.13 -5.06 3.90
N ASP A 6 6.97 -4.10 4.27
CA ASP A 6 6.50 -2.75 4.60
C ASP A 6 6.58 -1.91 3.32
N VAL A 7 5.43 -1.48 2.82
CA VAL A 7 5.34 -0.50 1.73
C VAL A 7 5.59 0.87 2.34
N LYS A 8 6.67 1.52 1.91
CA LYS A 8 7.08 2.83 2.40
C LYS A 8 6.79 3.90 1.36
N CYS A 9 6.54 5.12 1.82
CA CYS A 9 6.38 6.27 0.94
C CYS A 9 7.74 6.68 0.38
N ASN A 10 7.81 6.93 -0.94
CA ASN A 10 9.03 7.42 -1.57
C ASN A 10 9.42 8.83 -1.10
N GLY A 11 8.43 9.66 -0.76
CA GLY A 11 8.66 11.05 -0.34
C GLY A 11 9.16 11.18 1.11
N CYS A 12 8.61 10.41 2.05
CA CYS A 12 8.92 10.56 3.48
C CYS A 12 9.53 9.32 4.15
N GLY A 13 9.64 8.20 3.44
CA GLY A 13 10.16 6.93 3.98
C GLY A 13 9.28 6.26 5.04
N LYS A 14 8.16 6.89 5.46
CA LYS A 14 7.24 6.31 6.44
C LYS A 14 6.51 5.10 5.88
N LYS A 15 6.18 4.16 6.76
CA LYS A 15 5.40 2.98 6.43
C LYS A 15 3.97 3.40 6.13
N ILE A 16 3.47 2.99 4.96
CA ILE A 16 2.10 3.25 4.51
C ILE A 16 1.27 2.00 4.76
N PHE A 17 1.77 0.84 4.33
CA PHE A 17 1.07 -0.43 4.46
C PHE A 17 2.01 -1.53 4.90
N ARG A 18 1.52 -2.41 5.75
CA ARG A 18 2.16 -3.71 5.98
C ARG A 18 1.45 -4.74 5.11
N TYR A 19 2.11 -5.20 4.06
CA TYR A 19 1.53 -6.08 3.06
C TYR A 19 2.06 -7.50 3.17
N LEU A 20 1.17 -8.49 3.09
CA LEU A 20 1.53 -9.90 3.07
C LEU A 20 1.91 -10.32 1.64
N LYS A 21 3.21 -10.38 1.36
CA LYS A 21 3.73 -10.86 0.07
C LYS A 21 3.69 -12.39 0.04
N ILE A 22 2.95 -12.91 -0.93
CA ILE A 22 2.86 -14.34 -1.23
C ILE A 22 3.43 -14.53 -2.63
N GLY A 23 4.65 -15.07 -2.71
CA GLY A 23 5.37 -15.31 -3.96
C GLY A 23 6.55 -14.36 -4.24
N ARG A 24 7.26 -14.63 -5.35
CA ARG A 24 8.51 -13.94 -5.73
C ARG A 24 8.32 -12.79 -6.75
N GLY A 25 7.10 -12.54 -7.24
CA GLY A 25 6.81 -11.50 -8.24
C GLY A 25 6.80 -10.07 -7.69
N GLU A 26 6.86 -9.07 -8.57
CA GLU A 26 6.82 -7.65 -8.23
C GLU A 26 5.45 -7.19 -7.70
N LEU A 27 5.46 -6.17 -6.84
CA LEU A 27 4.25 -5.64 -6.22
C LEU A 27 3.65 -4.52 -7.08
N ARG A 28 2.82 -4.87 -8.06
CA ARG A 28 2.14 -3.87 -8.91
C ARG A 28 0.87 -3.32 -8.29
N HIS A 29 0.16 -4.17 -7.55
CA HIS A 29 -1.08 -3.83 -6.88
C HIS A 29 -1.10 -4.46 -5.48
N CYS A 30 -1.70 -3.75 -4.53
CA CYS A 30 -1.89 -4.22 -3.17
C CYS A 30 -3.34 -4.62 -2.97
N TRP A 31 -3.62 -5.92 -2.88
CA TRP A 31 -4.94 -6.41 -2.48
C TRP A 31 -5.25 -6.03 -1.03
N ASN A 32 -6.41 -5.43 -0.76
CA ASN A 32 -6.82 -5.06 0.60
C ASN A 32 -6.85 -6.25 1.55
N LYS A 33 -7.27 -7.43 1.07
CA LYS A 33 -7.25 -8.68 1.86
C LYS A 33 -5.87 -9.11 2.35
N ARG A 34 -4.80 -8.57 1.76
CA ARG A 34 -3.40 -8.86 2.12
C ARG A 34 -2.73 -7.70 2.85
N ILE A 35 -3.41 -6.57 3.02
CA ILE A 35 -2.95 -5.46 3.86
C ILE A 35 -3.24 -5.85 5.31
N LEU A 36 -2.19 -6.06 6.09
CA LEU A 36 -2.28 -6.43 7.50
C LEU A 36 -2.46 -5.20 8.39
N ARG A 37 -1.85 -4.08 8.00
CA ARG A 37 -1.97 -2.79 8.69
C ARG A 37 -1.94 -1.68 7.66
N ASP A 38 -2.84 -0.72 7.79
CA ASP A 38 -2.82 0.51 7.05
C ASP A 38 -2.48 1.70 7.95
N TYR A 39 -1.61 2.55 7.43
CA TYR A 39 -1.16 3.82 8.02
C TYR A 39 -1.36 4.97 7.02
N SER A 40 -2.11 4.72 5.95
CA SER A 40 -2.43 5.70 4.89
C SER A 40 -3.66 6.52 5.23
N ILE A 41 -3.73 7.73 4.70
CA ILE A 41 -4.94 8.55 4.69
C ILE A 41 -5.71 8.24 3.42
N ARG A 42 -6.95 7.79 3.53
CA ARG A 42 -7.80 7.49 2.38
C ARG A 42 -8.78 8.64 2.18
N ASP A 43 -8.77 9.24 1.00
CA ASP A 43 -9.70 10.29 0.61
C ASP A 43 -10.50 9.79 -0.61
N GLY A 44 -11.65 9.18 -0.33
CA GLY A 44 -12.47 8.47 -1.30
C GLY A 44 -11.69 7.35 -2.00
N LYS A 45 -11.38 7.54 -3.29
CA LYS A 45 -10.60 6.58 -4.09
C LYS A 45 -9.10 6.81 -4.01
N LYS A 46 -8.62 7.94 -3.47
CA LYS A 46 -7.20 8.27 -3.48
C LYS A 46 -6.56 7.88 -2.15
N VAL A 47 -5.40 7.26 -2.25
CA VAL A 47 -4.59 6.85 -1.10
C VAL A 47 -3.44 7.82 -0.96
N TYR A 48 -3.43 8.53 0.15
CA TYR A 48 -2.41 9.48 0.53
C TYR A 48 -1.55 8.91 1.66
N CYS A 49 -0.29 9.29 1.66
CA CYS A 49 0.55 9.13 2.84
C CYS A 49 0.25 10.23 3.85
N VAL A 50 0.61 10.01 5.11
CA VAL A 50 0.54 11.01 6.19
C VAL A 50 1.29 12.31 5.84
N CYS A 51 2.26 12.25 4.93
CA CYS A 51 2.97 13.44 4.44
C CYS A 51 2.25 14.19 3.30
N GLY A 52 1.05 13.77 2.90
CA GLY A 52 0.28 14.35 1.79
C GLY A 52 0.64 13.80 0.41
N ASN A 53 1.59 12.86 0.30
CA ASN A 53 1.99 12.31 -0.99
C ASN A 53 0.95 11.31 -1.50
N LEU A 54 0.58 11.39 -2.79
CA LEU A 54 -0.34 10.45 -3.42
C LEU A 54 0.38 9.13 -3.72
N ILE A 55 -0.03 8.05 -3.06
CA ILE A 55 0.57 6.71 -3.19
C ILE A 55 -0.12 5.91 -4.30
N GLY A 56 -1.42 6.11 -4.46
CA GLY A 56 -2.18 5.29 -5.37
C GLY A 56 -3.67 5.59 -5.34
N VAL A 57 -4.41 4.76 -6.06
CA VAL A 57 -5.86 4.80 -6.13
C VAL A 57 -6.41 3.44 -5.69
N GLU A 58 -7.34 3.46 -4.75
CA GLU A 58 -8.11 2.28 -4.35
C GLU A 58 -9.23 2.03 -5.35
N GLU A 59 -9.19 0.88 -6.00
CA GLU A 59 -10.20 0.45 -6.96
C GLU A 59 -10.68 -0.97 -6.63
N ARG A 60 -12.01 -1.12 -6.50
CA ARG A 60 -12.78 -2.35 -6.26
C ARG A 60 -12.44 -3.16 -5.00
N ASN A 61 -11.16 -3.37 -4.67
CA ASN A 61 -10.62 -3.98 -3.45
C ASN A 61 -9.08 -4.07 -3.47
N GLN A 62 -8.43 -3.26 -4.31
CA GLN A 62 -6.98 -3.20 -4.44
C GLN A 62 -6.52 -1.76 -4.53
N VAL A 63 -5.37 -1.47 -3.94
CA VAL A 63 -4.67 -0.21 -4.13
C VAL A 63 -3.71 -0.38 -5.30
N ILE A 64 -3.96 0.36 -6.37
CA ILE A 64 -3.06 0.49 -7.50
C ILE A 64 -2.00 1.51 -7.11
N LEU A 65 -0.78 1.04 -6.90
CA LEU A 65 0.37 1.90 -6.61
C LEU A 65 0.71 2.68 -7.89
N LYS A 66 0.93 3.99 -7.77
CA LYS A 66 1.27 4.86 -8.90
C LYS A 66 2.70 5.36 -8.81
#